data_AF-A0AA87Z605-F1
#
_entry.id   AF-A0AA87Z605-F1
#
_cell.length_a   1.000
_cell.length_b   1.000
_cell.length_c   1.000
_cell.angle_alpha   90.00
_cell.angle_beta   90.00
_cell.angle_gamma   90.00
#
_symmetry.space_group_name_H-M   'P 1'
#
loop_
_entity.id
_entity.type
_entity.pdbx_description
1 polymer ?
#
loop_
_entity_poly.entity_id
_entity_poly.type
_entity_poly.pdbx_seq_one_letter_code
_entity_poly.pdbx_strand_id
1 'polypeptide(L)'
;MCMCYRTEYEFAEAIAQDILKKLKGLYSSSSDEFKDLVGINKSIEEMEQLLCIDDLTTVRFIGIWGIGGLGKTTLARILFKRHSSKFQGCCFLANVREESEKRH
;
A
#
# COMPACT_ATOMS: atom_id res chain seq x y z
N MET A 1 25.44 33.26 -1.58
CA MET A 1 24.10 32.64 -1.63
C MET A 1 24.18 31.37 -0.80
N CYS A 2 23.40 31.30 0.28
CA CYS A 2 23.63 30.54 1.51
C CYS A 2 23.74 29.01 1.30
N MET A 3 24.87 28.40 1.69
CA MET A 3 25.05 26.94 1.73
C MET A 3 24.50 26.28 3.02
N CYS A 4 24.06 27.05 4.01
CA CYS A 4 23.56 26.52 5.29
C CYS A 4 22.15 25.93 5.23
N TYR A 5 21.34 26.29 4.23
CA TYR A 5 19.94 25.84 4.15
C TYR A 5 19.79 24.39 3.69
N ARG A 6 20.77 23.84 2.94
CA ARG A 6 20.71 22.44 2.47
C ARG A 6 20.91 21.46 3.61
N THR A 7 21.84 21.74 4.52
CA THR A 7 22.19 20.81 5.61
C THR A 7 21.09 20.68 6.65
N GLU A 8 20.39 21.77 6.98
CA GLU A 8 19.29 21.73 7.95
C GLU A 8 18.08 20.97 7.40
N TYR A 9 17.75 21.15 6.11
CA TYR A 9 16.69 20.41 5.44
C TYR A 9 17.01 18.92 5.35
N GLU A 10 18.21 18.56 4.90
CA GLU A 10 18.66 17.17 4.78
C GLU A 10 18.64 16.47 6.16
N PHE A 11 19.02 17.19 7.22
CA PHE A 11 18.99 16.68 8.57
C PHE A 11 17.56 16.48 9.09
N ALA A 12 16.67 17.45 8.85
CA ALA A 12 15.25 17.34 9.20
C ALA A 12 14.56 16.19 8.45
N GLU A 13 14.87 16.02 7.16
CA GLU A 13 14.37 14.92 6.34
C GLU A 13 14.87 13.56 6.87
N ALA A 14 16.15 13.45 7.23
CA ALA A 14 16.71 12.24 7.82
C ALA A 14 16.02 11.86 9.14
N ILE A 15 15.74 12.84 10.01
CA ILE A 15 14.99 12.62 11.26
C ILE A 15 13.56 12.16 10.96
N ALA A 16 12.87 12.83 10.03
CA ALA A 16 11.51 12.47 9.66
C ALA A 16 11.43 11.04 9.09
N GLN A 17 12.40 10.65 8.26
CA GLN A 17 12.51 9.30 7.71
C GLN A 17 12.81 8.25 8.79
N ASP A 18 13.69 8.53 9.75
CA ASP A 18 14.00 7.62 10.86
C ASP A 18 12.77 7.38 11.77
N ILE A 19 12.05 8.46 12.13
CA ILE A 19 10.81 8.38 12.91
C ILE A 19 9.76 7.57 12.14
N LEU A 20 9.57 7.87 10.85
CA LEU A 20 8.62 7.14 10.01
C LEU A 20 8.95 5.65 9.93
N LYS A 21 10.23 5.29 9.81
CA LYS A 21 10.69 3.90 9.77
C LYS A 21 10.42 3.18 11.10
N LYS A 22 10.70 3.82 12.24
CA LYS A 22 10.41 3.27 13.58
C LYS A 22 8.92 3.05 13.80
N LEU A 23 8.09 4.04 13.43
CA LEU A 23 6.64 3.91 13.53
C LEU A 23 6.11 2.77 12.66
N LYS A 24 6.54 2.67 11.39
CA LYS A 24 6.17 1.56 10.50
C LYS A 24 6.55 0.21 11.11
N GLY A 25 7.72 0.08 11.75
CA GLY A 25 8.13 -1.14 12.45
C GLY A 25 7.20 -1.53 13.60
N LEU A 26 6.73 -0.56 14.39
CA LEU A 26 5.82 -0.81 15.52
C LEU A 26 4.41 -1.20 15.08
N TYR A 27 3.90 -0.60 14.01
CA TYR A 27 2.56 -0.93 13.47
C TYR A 27 2.54 -2.22 12.65
N SER A 28 3.68 -2.64 12.10
CA SER A 28 3.78 -3.89 11.31
C SER A 28 3.56 -5.14 12.16
N SER A 29 3.75 -5.08 13.48
CA SER A 29 3.43 -6.18 14.41
C SER A 29 1.92 -6.44 14.55
N SER A 30 1.04 -5.61 13.97
CA SER A 30 -0.41 -5.84 13.94
C SER A 30 -0.88 -6.66 12.72
N SER A 31 0.04 -7.18 11.89
CA SER A 31 -0.26 -7.87 10.62
C SER A 31 -0.91 -9.26 10.78
N ASP A 32 -1.59 -9.53 11.89
CA ASP A 32 -2.31 -10.78 12.15
C ASP A 32 -3.80 -10.73 11.78
N GLU A 33 -4.30 -9.62 11.23
CA GLU A 33 -5.72 -9.50 10.83
C GLU A 33 -6.18 -10.50 9.75
N PHE A 34 -5.27 -11.24 9.11
CA PHE A 34 -5.60 -12.12 7.98
C PHE A 34 -5.08 -13.56 8.10
N LYS A 35 -4.46 -13.95 9.22
CA LYS A 35 -4.01 -15.33 9.44
C LYS A 35 -5.17 -16.33 9.39
N ASP A 36 -6.37 -15.90 9.80
CA ASP A 36 -7.56 -16.74 9.88
C ASP A 36 -8.30 -16.91 8.54
N LEU A 37 -7.85 -16.24 7.47
CA LEU A 37 -8.47 -16.36 6.14
C LEU A 37 -7.81 -17.47 5.32
N VAL A 38 -8.23 -18.72 5.60
CA VAL A 38 -7.78 -19.91 4.89
C VAL A 38 -7.99 -19.75 3.38
N GLY A 39 -6.92 -19.94 2.59
CA GLY A 39 -6.94 -19.87 1.12
C GLY A 39 -6.61 -18.50 0.52
N ILE A 40 -6.68 -17.41 1.30
CA ILE A 40 -6.40 -16.06 0.78
C ILE A 40 -4.89 -15.80 0.63
N ASN A 41 -4.06 -16.41 1.49
CA ASN A 41 -2.60 -16.25 1.42
C ASN A 41 -2.02 -16.61 0.05
N LYS A 42 -2.50 -17.70 -0.57
CA LYS A 42 -2.07 -18.09 -1.92
C LYS A 42 -2.41 -17.03 -2.97
N SER A 43 -3.63 -16.50 -2.94
CA SER A 43 -4.03 -15.43 -3.86
C SER A 43 -3.25 -14.14 -3.64
N ILE A 44 -2.84 -13.85 -2.40
CA ILE A 44 -1.97 -12.71 -2.10
C ILE A 44 -0.58 -12.95 -2.70
N GLU A 45 0.03 -14.12 -2.49
CA GLU A 45 1.36 -14.45 -3.05
C GLU A 45 1.36 -14.36 -4.58
N GLU A 46 0.33 -14.91 -5.24
CA GLU A 46 0.18 -14.80 -6.70
C GLU A 46 0.06 -13.34 -7.16
N MET A 47 -0.70 -12.51 -6.44
CA MET A 47 -0.83 -11.08 -6.73
C MET A 47 0.48 -10.31 -6.51
N GLU A 48 1.21 -10.61 -5.44
CA GLU A 48 2.51 -9.98 -5.13
C GLU A 48 3.54 -10.26 -6.24
N GLN A 49 3.55 -11.50 -6.79
CA GLN A 49 4.38 -11.86 -7.93
C GLN A 49 4.01 -11.07 -9.19
N LEU A 50 2.71 -10.95 -9.50
CA LEU A 50 2.24 -10.18 -10.66
C LEU A 50 2.52 -8.68 -10.53
N LEU A 51 2.42 -8.14 -9.32
CA LEU A 51 2.74 -6.75 -9.03
C LEU A 51 4.24 -6.47 -9.09
N CYS A 52 5.09 -7.50 -8.98
CA CYS A 52 6.55 -7.38 -8.85
C CYS A 52 6.91 -6.25 -7.88
N ILE A 53 6.39 -6.33 -6.65
CA ILE A 53 6.41 -5.22 -5.68
C ILE A 53 7.83 -4.71 -5.37
N ASP A 54 8.85 -5.52 -5.63
CA ASP A 54 10.24 -5.17 -5.40
C ASP A 54 10.88 -4.39 -6.58
N ASP A 55 10.21 -4.29 -7.74
CA ASP A 55 10.61 -3.47 -8.89
C ASP A 55 9.65 -2.27 -9.06
N LEU A 56 10.05 -1.16 -8.44
CA LEU A 56 9.31 0.12 -8.38
C LEU A 56 9.57 1.03 -9.59
N THR A 57 10.26 0.56 -10.63
CA THR A 57 10.65 1.40 -11.77
C THR A 57 9.57 1.51 -12.86
N THR A 58 8.51 0.69 -12.77
CA THR A 58 7.47 0.58 -13.81
C THR A 58 6.07 0.74 -13.22
N VAL A 59 5.14 1.26 -14.04
CA VAL A 59 3.72 1.35 -13.69
C VAL A 59 3.02 0.07 -14.12
N ARG A 60 2.25 -0.55 -13.23
CA ARG A 60 1.51 -1.80 -13.49
C ARG A 60 0.03 -1.62 -13.12
N PHE A 61 -0.84 -2.24 -13.90
CA PHE A 61 -2.28 -2.29 -13.66
C PHE A 61 -2.73 -3.75 -13.57
N ILE A 62 -3.50 -4.09 -12.54
CA ILE A 62 -4.05 -5.44 -12.32
C ILE A 62 -5.54 -5.33 -12.05
N GLY A 63 -6.33 -6.16 -12.75
CA GLY A 63 -7.76 -6.31 -12.50
C GLY A 63 -8.06 -7.59 -11.72
N ILE A 64 -8.89 -7.49 -10.69
CA ILE A 64 -9.45 -8.63 -9.97
C ILE A 64 -10.91 -8.79 -10.38
N TRP A 65 -11.24 -9.84 -11.13
CA TRP A 65 -12.59 -10.09 -11.64
C TRP A 65 -13.20 -11.39 -11.09
N GLY A 66 -14.49 -11.63 -11.37
CA GLY A 66 -15.18 -12.87 -11.03
C GLY A 66 -16.50 -12.64 -10.28
N ILE A 67 -17.11 -13.74 -9.82
CA ILE A 67 -18.44 -13.74 -9.19
C ILE A 67 -18.47 -12.85 -7.93
N GLY A 68 -19.61 -12.20 -7.70
CA GLY A 68 -19.84 -11.38 -6.49
C GLY A 68 -19.70 -12.17 -5.19
N GLY A 69 -19.36 -11.51 -4.09
CA GLY A 69 -19.29 -12.13 -2.76
C GLY A 69 -17.99 -12.88 -2.42
N LEU A 70 -17.13 -13.21 -3.39
CA LEU A 70 -15.85 -13.92 -3.16
C LEU A 70 -14.73 -13.07 -2.54
N GLY A 71 -15.01 -11.86 -2.06
CA GLY A 71 -14.01 -11.06 -1.34
C GLY A 71 -12.93 -10.41 -2.21
N LYS A 72 -13.17 -10.19 -3.52
CA LYS A 72 -12.21 -9.49 -4.42
C LYS A 72 -11.74 -8.14 -3.87
N THR A 73 -12.69 -7.31 -3.42
CA THR A 73 -12.38 -6.02 -2.78
C THR A 73 -11.63 -6.19 -1.47
N THR A 74 -11.90 -7.28 -0.73
CA THR A 74 -11.16 -7.64 0.48
C THR A 74 -9.70 -7.96 0.14
N LEU A 75 -9.44 -8.76 -0.89
CA LEU A 75 -8.09 -9.07 -1.36
C LEU A 75 -7.33 -7.80 -1.76
N ALA A 76 -7.94 -6.92 -2.55
CA ALA A 76 -7.35 -5.62 -2.92
C ALA A 76 -7.00 -4.76 -1.70
N ARG A 77 -7.88 -4.72 -0.69
CA ARG A 77 -7.66 -3.99 0.56
C ARG A 77 -6.53 -4.59 1.39
N ILE A 78 -6.39 -5.92 1.42
CA ILE A 78 -5.28 -6.60 2.12
C ILE A 78 -3.94 -6.23 1.49
N LEU A 79 -3.83 -6.36 0.16
CA LEU A 79 -2.63 -5.99 -0.59
C LEU A 79 -2.26 -4.53 -0.35
N PHE A 80 -3.24 -3.62 -0.37
CA PHE A 80 -3.02 -2.21 -0.07
C PHE A 80 -2.48 -1.99 1.34
N LYS A 81 -3.12 -2.57 2.37
CA LYS A 81 -2.65 -2.47 3.76
C LYS A 81 -1.21 -3.00 3.91
N ARG A 82 -0.89 -4.10 3.24
CA ARG A 82 0.43 -4.75 3.34
C ARG A 82 1.55 -3.96 2.67
N HIS A 83 1.29 -3.31 1.53
CA HIS A 83 2.36 -2.72 0.71
C HIS A 83 2.34 -1.21 0.60
N SER A 84 1.26 -0.53 0.99
CA SER A 84 1.16 0.94 0.95
C SER A 84 2.36 1.65 1.58
N SER A 85 2.90 1.09 2.67
CA SER A 85 4.05 1.64 3.39
C SER A 85 5.38 1.58 2.60
N LYS A 86 5.47 0.77 1.54
CA LYS A 86 6.66 0.67 0.66
C LYS A 86 6.74 1.81 -0.35
N PHE A 87 5.65 2.55 -0.57
CA PHE A 87 5.58 3.63 -1.55
C PHE A 87 5.63 5.01 -0.88
N GLN A 88 6.15 6.02 -1.59
CA GLN A 88 6.16 7.41 -1.11
C GLN A 88 4.73 7.98 -0.99
N GLY A 89 3.83 7.56 -1.89
CA GLY A 89 2.42 7.92 -1.88
C GLY A 89 1.55 6.70 -2.18
N CYS A 90 0.38 6.62 -1.53
CA CYS A 90 -0.57 5.54 -1.72
C CYS A 90 -2.01 6.04 -1.50
N CYS A 91 -2.97 5.46 -2.22
CA CYS A 91 -4.39 5.77 -2.07
C CYS A 91 -5.23 4.51 -2.34
N PHE A 92 -6.26 4.29 -1.53
CA PHE A 92 -7.27 3.25 -1.78
C PHE A 92 -8.58 3.90 -2.17
N LEU A 93 -8.91 3.83 -3.46
CA LEU A 93 -10.15 4.36 -4.03
C LEU A 93 -11.26 3.32 -3.90
N ALA A 94 -12.10 3.45 -2.87
CA ALA A 94 -13.27 2.62 -2.67
C ALA A 94 -14.51 3.21 -3.35
N ASN A 95 -15.48 2.35 -3.68
CA ASN A 95 -16.82 2.73 -4.14
C ASN A 95 -16.82 3.74 -5.31
N VAL A 96 -15.85 3.60 -6.21
CA VAL A 96 -15.63 4.56 -7.31
C VAL A 96 -16.87 4.72 -8.17
N ARG A 97 -17.59 3.62 -8.42
CA ARG A 97 -18.82 3.61 -9.20
C ARG A 97 -19.90 4.42 -8.50
N GLU A 98 -20.18 4.12 -7.23
CA GLU A 98 -21.22 4.81 -6.46
C GLU A 98 -20.90 6.30 -6.31
N GLU A 99 -19.65 6.67 -6.09
CA GLU A 99 -19.23 8.07 -5.99
C GLU A 99 -19.30 8.83 -7.32
N SER A 100 -19.04 8.15 -8.45
CA SER A 100 -19.21 8.76 -9.77
C SER A 100 -20.69 9.02 -10.11
N GLU A 101 -21.58 8.14 -9.70
CA GLU A 101 -23.02 8.24 -9.96
C GLU A 101 -23.68 9.37 -9.14
N LYS A 102 -23.14 9.74 -7.97
CA LYS A 102 -23.64 10.85 -7.14
C LYS A 102 -23.37 12.25 -7.72
N ARG A 103 -22.46 12.37 -8.68
CA ARG A 103 -21.99 13.66 -9.23
C ARG A 103 -22.69 14.04 -10.55
N HIS A 104 -23.68 13.26 -10.95
CA HIS A 104 -24.58 13.50 -12.08
C HIS A 104 -26.00 13.75 -11.58
#